data_AF-A0A427TRE0-F1
#
_entry.id   AF-A0A427TRE0-F1
#
_cell.length_a   1.000
_cell.length_b   1.000
_cell.length_c   1.000
_cell.angle_alpha   90.00
_cell.angle_beta   90.00
_cell.angle_gamma   90.00
#
_symmetry.space_group_name_H-M   'P 1'
#
loop_
_entity.id
_entity.type
_entity.pdbx_description
1 polymer ?
#
loop_
_entity_poly.entity_id
_entity_poly.type
_entity_poly.pdbx_seq_one_letter_code
_entity_poly.pdbx_strand_id
1 'polypeptide(L)'
;MDSILYYLDAAIVMWFITQVTFSFLVLVLGDLMVEYYEWGTYEQPSNGYQKTVNATMGFLIGAGPFVYKILLKYPWWKRKLFMMGFFFIFLFSSILTYQLLMMIVRIVF
;
A
#
# COMPACT_ATOMS: atom_id res chain seq x y z
N MET A 1 6.09 27.46 -9.89
CA MET A 1 4.97 26.55 -10.22
C MET A 1 5.51 25.19 -10.61
N ASP A 2 6.43 25.16 -11.59
CA ASP A 2 7.10 23.93 -12.06
C ASP A 2 7.80 23.12 -10.96
N SER A 3 8.45 23.81 -10.00
CA SER A 3 9.11 23.15 -8.86
C SER A 3 8.11 22.48 -7.91
N ILE A 4 6.91 23.05 -7.70
CA ILE A 4 5.88 22.43 -6.85
C ILE A 4 5.32 21.18 -7.53
N LEU A 5 5.01 21.28 -8.83
CA LEU A 5 4.55 20.14 -9.63
C LEU A 5 5.57 18.99 -9.62
N TYR A 6 6.86 19.31 -9.74
CA TYR A 6 7.93 18.31 -9.67
C TYR A 6 7.96 17.56 -8.33
N TYR A 7 7.88 18.28 -7.21
CA TYR A 7 7.89 17.63 -5.89
C TYR A 7 6.62 16.80 -5.63
N LEU A 8 5.45 17.25 -6.09
CA LEU A 8 4.21 16.50 -5.98
C LEU A 8 4.25 15.21 -6.82
N ASP A 9 4.76 15.30 -8.05
CA ASP A 9 4.94 14.15 -8.93
C ASP A 9 5.84 13.10 -8.25
N ALA A 10 7.03 13.53 -7.82
CA ALA A 10 7.97 12.65 -7.12
C ALA A 10 7.37 12.01 -5.86
N ALA A 11 6.61 12.77 -5.06
CA ALA A 11 5.98 12.25 -3.85
C ALA A 11 4.92 11.18 -4.17
N ILE A 12 4.06 11.40 -5.16
CA ILE A 12 3.01 10.44 -5.55
C ILE A 12 3.64 9.17 -6.13
N VAL A 13 4.66 9.31 -6.98
CA VAL A 13 5.40 8.16 -7.55
C VAL A 13 6.06 7.34 -6.44
N MET A 14 6.79 7.99 -5.53
CA MET A 14 7.43 7.30 -4.40
C MET A 14 6.41 6.58 -3.51
N TRP A 15 5.24 7.19 -3.30
CA TRP A 15 4.16 6.58 -2.54
C TRP A 15 3.62 5.31 -3.18
N PHE A 16 3.34 5.34 -4.49
CA PHE A 16 2.92 4.13 -5.22
C PHE A 16 4.01 3.05 -5.26
N ILE A 17 5.27 3.43 -5.49
CA ILE A 17 6.40 2.50 -5.46
C ILE A 17 6.48 1.83 -4.08
N THR A 18 6.32 2.59 -3.00
CA THR A 18 6.35 2.06 -1.63
C THR A 18 5.25 1.01 -1.42
N GLN A 19 4.01 1.32 -1.80
CA GLN A 19 2.86 0.41 -1.66
C GLN A 19 3.01 -0.86 -2.51
N VAL A 20 3.44 -0.73 -3.76
CA VAL A 20 3.66 -1.85 -4.69
C VAL A 20 4.81 -2.72 -4.20
N THR A 21 5.93 -2.12 -3.80
CA THR A 21 7.11 -2.82 -3.28
C THR A 21 6.76 -3.58 -2.01
N PHE A 22 6.03 -2.95 -1.08
CA PHE A 22 5.62 -3.62 0.15
C PHE A 22 4.65 -4.78 -0.13
N SER A 23 3.73 -4.62 -1.09
CA SER A 23 2.85 -5.71 -1.53
C SER A 23 3.63 -6.87 -2.16
N PHE A 24 4.69 -6.57 -2.91
CA PHE A 24 5.61 -7.58 -3.43
C PHE A 24 6.37 -8.29 -2.30
N LEU A 25 6.86 -7.56 -1.30
CA LEU A 25 7.51 -8.16 -0.14
C LEU A 25 6.54 -9.09 0.61
N VAL A 26 5.28 -8.71 0.80
CA VAL A 26 4.24 -9.58 1.36
C VAL A 26 3.99 -10.81 0.47
N LEU A 27 3.99 -10.65 -0.86
CA LEU A 27 3.91 -11.78 -1.78
C LEU A 27 5.08 -12.76 -1.60
N VAL A 28 6.31 -12.29 -1.40
CA VAL A 28 7.50 -13.15 -1.25
C VAL A 28 7.59 -13.73 0.17
N LEU A 29 7.61 -12.87 1.18
CA LEU A 29 7.90 -13.21 2.57
C LEU A 29 6.66 -13.58 3.39
N GLY A 30 5.48 -13.14 2.96
CA GLY A 30 4.21 -13.56 3.57
C GLY A 30 4.05 -13.09 5.01
N ASP A 31 3.91 -14.07 5.92
CA ASP A 31 3.56 -13.84 7.33
C ASP A 31 4.57 -12.91 8.03
N LEU A 32 5.87 -13.03 7.71
CA LEU A 32 6.93 -12.17 8.25
C LEU A 32 6.66 -10.67 8.02
N MET A 33 6.18 -10.30 6.83
CA MET A 33 5.90 -8.90 6.51
C MET A 33 4.59 -8.42 7.13
N VAL A 34 3.64 -9.33 7.36
CA VAL A 34 2.41 -9.02 8.09
C VAL A 34 2.71 -8.78 9.56
N GLU A 35 3.54 -9.62 10.18
CA GLU A 35 4.00 -9.43 11.56
C GLU A 35 4.77 -8.11 11.72
N TYR A 36 5.64 -7.77 10.76
CA TYR A 36 6.32 -6.47 10.76
C TYR A 36 5.34 -5.29 10.67
N TYR A 37 4.32 -5.39 9.82
CA TYR A 37 3.27 -4.39 9.73
C TYR A 37 2.47 -4.29 11.04
N GLU A 38 2.13 -5.43 11.64
CA GLU A 38 1.42 -5.49 12.92
C GLU A 38 2.22 -4.88 14.06
N TRP A 39 3.53 -5.10 14.11
CA TRP A 39 4.42 -4.49 15.10
C TRP A 39 4.36 -2.94 15.06
N GLY A 40 4.15 -2.39 13.87
CA GLY A 40 4.00 -0.95 13.67
C GLY A 40 2.58 -0.40 13.83
N THR A 41 1.58 -1.23 14.16
CA THR A 41 0.18 -0.83 14.31
C THR A 41 -0.41 -1.29 15.65
N TYR A 42 -1.50 -0.67 16.07
CA TYR A 42 -2.25 -1.05 17.26
C TYR A 42 -3.45 -1.91 16.88
N GLU A 43 -3.58 -3.14 17.39
CA GLU A 43 -4.73 -4.00 17.07
C GLU A 43 -6.08 -3.39 17.47
N GLN A 44 -6.12 -2.69 18.60
CA GLN A 44 -7.34 -2.05 19.14
C GLN A 44 -7.03 -0.60 19.52
N PRO A 45 -7.00 0.32 18.55
CA PRO A 45 -6.60 1.70 18.81
C PRO A 45 -7.68 2.41 19.64
N SER A 46 -7.37 2.71 20.90
CA SER A 46 -8.33 3.23 21.89
C SER A 46 -8.45 4.76 21.87
N ASN A 47 -7.43 5.46 21.38
CA ASN A 47 -7.37 6.92 21.35
C ASN A 47 -7.06 7.47 19.95
N GLY A 48 -7.18 8.79 19.79
CA GLY A 48 -6.98 9.46 18.50
C GLY A 48 -5.57 9.25 17.93
N TYR A 49 -4.54 9.29 18.78
CA TYR A 49 -3.15 9.08 18.36
C TYR A 49 -2.94 7.69 17.73
N GLN A 50 -3.39 6.63 18.39
CA GLN A 50 -3.25 5.26 17.88
C GLN A 50 -4.01 5.06 16.56
N LYS A 51 -5.19 5.67 16.42
CA LYS A 51 -5.96 5.64 15.15
C LYS A 51 -5.20 6.34 14.03
N THR A 52 -4.58 7.48 14.31
CA THR A 52 -3.75 8.20 13.34
C THR A 52 -2.54 7.37 12.93
N VAL A 53 -1.83 6.74 13.87
CA VAL A 53 -0.69 5.86 13.55
C VAL A 53 -1.12 4.71 12.63
N ASN A 54 -2.23 4.03 12.95
CA ASN A 54 -2.75 2.97 12.09
C ASN A 54 -3.16 3.47 10.70
N ALA A 55 -3.81 4.64 10.63
CA ALA A 55 -4.20 5.24 9.35
C ALA A 55 -2.97 5.60 8.51
N THR A 56 -1.92 6.16 9.12
CA THR A 56 -0.65 6.49 8.45
C THR A 56 0.04 5.22 7.96
N MET A 57 0.15 4.19 8.79
CA MET A 57 0.75 2.90 8.38
C MET A 57 -0.04 2.23 7.26
N GLY A 58 -1.37 2.24 7.37
CA GLY A 58 -2.27 1.77 6.32
C GLY A 58 -2.08 2.53 5.01
N PHE A 59 -1.98 3.86 5.10
CA PHE A 59 -1.77 4.73 3.95
C PHE A 59 -0.40 4.54 3.30
N LEU A 60 0.67 4.25 4.05
CA LEU A 60 2.02 4.10 3.49
C LEU A 60 2.30 2.70 2.95
N ILE A 61 1.88 1.64 3.66
CA ILE A 61 2.28 0.25 3.38
C ILE A 61 1.14 -0.77 3.62
N GLY A 62 -0.10 -0.33 3.81
CA GLY A 62 -1.19 -1.19 4.25
C GLY A 62 -1.81 -2.10 3.19
N ALA A 63 -1.68 -1.81 1.90
CA ALA A 63 -2.45 -2.52 0.86
C ALA A 63 -2.14 -4.03 0.84
N GLY A 64 -0.85 -4.38 0.81
CA GLY A 64 -0.40 -5.77 0.81
C GLY A 64 -0.82 -6.55 2.06
N PRO A 65 -0.47 -6.09 3.27
CA PRO A 65 -0.85 -6.76 4.53
C PRO A 65 -2.34 -6.91 4.69
N PHE A 66 -3.12 -5.89 4.31
CA PHE A 66 -4.58 -5.94 4.40
C PHE A 66 -5.15 -7.10 3.58
N VAL A 67 -4.75 -7.22 2.31
CA VAL A 67 -5.22 -8.29 1.43
C VAL A 67 -4.73 -9.65 1.93
N TYR A 68 -3.46 -9.73 2.33
CA TYR A 68 -2.90 -10.98 2.79
C TYR A 68 -3.57 -11.50 4.08
N LYS A 69 -3.95 -10.62 5.00
CA LYS A 69 -4.77 -10.96 6.19
C LYS A 69 -6.10 -11.62 5.80
N ILE A 70 -6.78 -11.11 4.78
CA ILE A 70 -8.04 -11.70 4.26
C ILE A 70 -7.80 -13.11 3.69
N LEU A 71 -6.59 -13.35 3.16
CA LEU A 71 -6.21 -14.63 2.56
C LEU A 71 -5.71 -15.67 3.57
N LEU A 72 -5.56 -15.35 4.86
CA LEU A 72 -5.12 -16.29 5.91
C LEU A 72 -6.06 -17.50 6.07
N LYS A 73 -7.31 -17.39 5.63
CA LYS A 73 -8.28 -18.50 5.60
C LYS A 73 -7.95 -19.61 4.59
N TYR A 74 -7.01 -19.38 3.68
CA TYR A 74 -6.61 -20.34 2.64
C TYR A 74 -5.26 -20.99 2.98
N PRO A 75 -4.99 -22.22 2.48
CA PRO A 75 -3.67 -22.82 2.61
C PRO A 75 -2.60 -21.96 1.93
N TRP A 76 -1.37 -22.04 2.43
CA TRP A 76 -0.23 -21.19 2.03
C TRP A 76 -0.07 -21.02 0.52
N TRP A 77 -0.18 -22.11 -0.27
CA TRP A 77 0.01 -22.06 -1.72
C TRP A 77 -1.10 -21.27 -2.44
N LYS A 78 -2.36 -21.43 -2.01
CA LYS A 78 -3.50 -20.65 -2.56
C LYS A 78 -3.35 -19.18 -2.20
N ARG A 79 -2.91 -18.89 -0.97
CA ARG A 79 -2.64 -17.53 -0.51
C ARG A 79 -1.59 -16.85 -1.37
N LYS A 80 -0.47 -17.53 -1.68
CA LYS A 80 0.56 -17.00 -2.60
C LYS A 80 0.00 -16.77 -4.01
N LEU A 81 -0.79 -17.71 -4.54
CA LEU A 81 -1.40 -17.56 -5.86
C LEU A 81 -2.36 -16.36 -5.94
N PHE A 82 -3.24 -16.21 -4.95
CA PHE A 82 -4.16 -15.06 -4.88
C PHE A 82 -3.43 -13.74 -4.66
N MET A 83 -2.40 -13.73 -3.81
CA MET A 83 -1.56 -12.55 -3.60
C MET A 83 -0.82 -12.15 -4.87
N MET A 84 -0.40 -13.12 -5.70
CA MET A 84 0.23 -12.86 -6.99
C MET A 84 -0.76 -12.20 -7.96
N GLY A 85 -1.98 -12.73 -8.04
CA GLY A 85 -3.06 -12.11 -8.82
C GLY A 85 -3.37 -10.69 -8.35
N PHE A 86 -3.50 -10.49 -7.04
CA PHE A 86 -3.65 -9.16 -6.44
C PHE A 86 -2.51 -8.22 -6.81
N PHE A 87 -1.26 -8.68 -6.69
CA PHE A 87 -0.08 -7.85 -6.97
C PHE A 87 -0.10 -7.29 -8.40
N PHE A 88 -0.39 -8.12 -9.41
CA PHE A 88 -0.47 -7.64 -10.79
C PHE A 88 -1.63 -6.67 -10.99
N ILE A 89 -2.82 -6.98 -10.49
CA ILE A 89 -3.98 -6.08 -10.57
C ILE A 89 -3.65 -4.73 -9.89
N PHE A 90 -3.02 -4.78 -8.72
CA PHE A 90 -2.66 -3.60 -7.96
C PHE A 90 -1.59 -2.76 -8.66
N LEU A 91 -0.59 -3.40 -9.26
CA LEU A 91 0.43 -2.73 -10.08
C LEU A 91 -0.22 -1.96 -11.25
N PHE A 92 -1.05 -2.62 -12.06
CA PHE A 92 -1.73 -1.93 -13.16
C PHE A 92 -2.68 -0.83 -12.68
N SER A 93 -3.42 -1.09 -11.60
CA SER A 93 -4.32 -0.10 -11.01
C SER A 93 -3.54 1.13 -10.51
N SER A 94 -2.37 0.93 -9.90
CA SER A 94 -1.52 2.02 -9.41
C SER A 94 -1.06 2.96 -10.52
N ILE A 95 -0.72 2.42 -11.70
CA ILE A 95 -0.32 3.22 -12.87
C ILE A 95 -1.50 4.06 -13.37
N LEU A 96 -2.70 3.47 -13.48
CA LEU A 96 -3.91 4.19 -13.90
C LEU A 96 -4.28 5.27 -12.88
N THR A 97 -4.26 4.96 -11.58
CA THR A 97 -4.55 5.94 -10.53
C THR A 97 -3.54 7.08 -10.53
N TYR A 98 -2.24 6.79 -10.72
CA TYR A 98 -1.21 7.82 -10.85
C TYR A 98 -1.50 8.77 -12.01
N GLN A 99 -1.85 8.26 -13.19
CA GLN A 99 -2.19 9.10 -14.35
C GLN A 99 -3.38 10.02 -14.07
N LEU A 100 -4.43 9.49 -13.42
CA LEU A 100 -5.60 10.27 -13.04
C LEU A 100 -5.25 11.36 -12.01
N LEU A 101 -4.45 11.02 -11.00
CA LEU A 101 -4.01 11.98 -9.98
C LEU A 101 -3.18 13.11 -10.60
N MET A 102 -2.22 12.78 -11.46
CA MET A 102 -1.39 13.79 -12.12
C MET A 102 -2.17 14.67 -13.09
N MET A 103 -3.21 14.14 -13.74
CA MET A 103 -4.13 14.94 -14.54
C MET A 103 -4.82 16.00 -13.67
N ILE A 104 -5.35 15.60 -12.51
CA ILE A 104 -6.02 16.52 -11.58
C ILE A 104 -5.03 17.56 -11.03
N VAL A 105 -3.84 17.12 -10.60
CA VAL A 105 -2.80 18.02 -10.06
C VAL A 105 -2.43 19.11 -11.07
N ARG A 106 -2.24 18.76 -12.35
CA ARG A 106 -1.93 19.73 -13.43
C ARG A 106 -3.07 20.65 -13.81
N ILE A 107 -4.32 20.31 -13.49
CA ILE A 107 -5.48 21.19 -13.71
C ILE A 107 -5.57 22.23 -12.57
N VAL A 108 -5.20 21.82 -11.35
CA VAL A 108 -5.33 22.65 -10.16
C VAL A 108 -4.16 23.63 -9.98
N PHE A 109 -2.95 23.23 -10.40
CA PHE A 109 -1.70 23.99 -10.27
C PHE A 109 -1.11 24.35 -11.63
#